data_AF-M3GEC1-F1
#
_entry.id   AF-M3GEC1-F1
#
_cell.length_a   1.000
_cell.length_b   1.000
_cell.length_c   1.000
_cell.angle_alpha   90.00
_cell.angle_beta   90.00
_cell.angle_gamma   90.00
#
_symmetry.space_group_name_H-M   'P 1'
#
loop_
_entity.id
_entity.type
_entity.pdbx_description
1 polymer ?
#
loop_
_entity_poly.entity_id
_entity_poly.type
_entity_poly.pdbx_seq_one_letter_code
_entity_poly.pdbx_strand_id
1 'polypeptide(L)'
;MAVLEDTIRSIKHYMNHSTFLSALICASSLWITLPLSLLSESTDSLSVEVQEKIWQEIYNKDFHSSKKLVQLELAKSGKNETIPLLSLLEISLNGLQRYKQANDIRKKILSIWESKYKKSFLEENYPINLATWTRMVVVKPDSLLIGAEYFIPYPVNSNKEGFYYHKFTLYNRFSKKPTRFFKLEKSSVTKQEYRLYEINSEGEFKQIKVYGNILPEMKDEINFLIEFLGI
;
A
#
# COMPACT_ATOMS: atom_id res chain seq x y z
N MET A 1 -47.08 31.86 -9.45
CA MET A 1 -45.96 32.53 -8.76
C MET A 1 -45.29 31.62 -7.73
N ALA A 2 -46.03 30.97 -6.81
CA ALA A 2 -45.44 30.09 -5.78
C ALA A 2 -44.66 28.86 -6.31
N VAL A 3 -45.14 28.20 -7.36
CA VAL A 3 -44.49 26.98 -7.91
C VAL A 3 -43.10 27.27 -8.50
N LEU A 4 -42.91 28.45 -9.11
CA LEU A 4 -41.62 28.81 -9.72
C LEU A 4 -40.57 29.14 -8.64
N GLU A 5 -40.98 29.77 -7.54
CA GLU A 5 -40.10 30.03 -6.39
C GLU A 5 -39.66 28.74 -5.68
N ASP A 6 -40.56 27.76 -5.53
CA ASP A 6 -40.21 26.46 -4.94
C ASP A 6 -39.30 25.63 -5.84
N THR A 7 -39.46 25.78 -7.16
CA THR A 7 -38.58 25.12 -8.15
C THR A 7 -37.19 25.77 -8.15
N ILE A 8 -37.11 27.11 -8.12
CA ILE A 8 -35.83 27.83 -8.05
C ILE A 8 -35.13 27.57 -6.70
N ARG A 9 -35.87 27.52 -5.59
CA ARG A 9 -35.34 27.20 -4.26
C ARG A 9 -34.84 25.75 -4.19
N SER A 10 -35.55 24.79 -4.79
CA SER A 10 -35.08 23.40 -4.91
C SER A 10 -33.83 23.26 -5.78
N ILE A 11 -33.76 23.96 -6.92
CA ILE A 11 -32.58 23.96 -7.80
C ILE A 11 -31.37 24.59 -7.10
N LYS A 12 -31.55 25.68 -6.35
CA LYS A 12 -30.48 26.29 -5.53
C LYS A 12 -30.01 25.34 -4.42
N HIS A 13 -30.93 24.60 -3.80
CA HIS A 13 -30.59 23.63 -2.76
C HIS A 13 -29.83 22.41 -3.32
N TYR A 14 -30.18 21.98 -4.55
CA TYR A 14 -29.51 20.90 -5.28
C TYR A 14 -28.13 21.32 -5.81
N MET A 15 -27.97 22.56 -6.28
CA MET A 15 -26.67 23.09 -6.70
C MET A 15 -25.69 23.23 -5.53
N ASN A 16 -26.17 23.63 -4.34
CA ASN A 16 -25.34 23.68 -3.13
C ASN A 16 -24.98 22.28 -2.59
N HIS A 17 -25.85 21.28 -2.76
CA HIS A 17 -25.51 19.89 -2.46
C HIS A 17 -24.56 19.28 -3.49
N SER A 18 -24.66 19.67 -4.77
CA SER A 18 -23.77 19.21 -5.84
C SER A 18 -22.35 19.77 -5.72
N THR A 19 -22.20 21.04 -5.30
CA THR A 19 -20.88 21.61 -4.99
C THR A 19 -20.29 21.02 -3.70
N PHE A 20 -21.12 20.70 -2.70
CA PHE A 20 -20.70 20.00 -1.49
C PHE A 20 -20.31 18.53 -1.76
N LEU A 21 -21.05 17.81 -2.60
CA LEU A 21 -20.68 16.45 -3.05
C LEU A 21 -19.45 16.46 -3.96
N SER A 22 -19.28 17.46 -4.81
CA SER A 22 -18.08 17.60 -5.64
C SER A 22 -16.84 17.94 -4.80
N ALA A 23 -16.99 18.73 -3.73
CA ALA A 23 -15.93 18.95 -2.73
C ALA A 23 -15.62 17.67 -1.93
N LEU A 24 -16.62 16.83 -1.64
CA LEU A 24 -16.44 15.52 -0.99
C LEU A 24 -15.78 14.48 -1.92
N ILE A 25 -16.00 14.56 -3.23
CA ILE A 25 -15.36 13.70 -4.24
C ILE A 25 -13.90 14.09 -4.43
N CYS A 26 -13.55 15.38 -4.35
CA CYS A 26 -12.14 15.80 -4.33
C CYS A 26 -11.41 15.33 -3.05
N ALA A 27 -12.08 15.32 -1.90
CA ALA A 27 -11.48 14.86 -0.63
C ALA A 27 -11.41 13.34 -0.48
N SER A 28 -12.25 12.57 -1.19
CA SER A 28 -12.32 11.09 -1.06
C SER A 28 -11.41 10.34 -2.04
N SER A 29 -10.64 11.05 -2.87
CA SER A 29 -9.58 10.46 -3.71
C SER A 29 -8.24 10.24 -2.97
N LEU A 30 -8.16 10.59 -1.68
CA LEU A 30 -7.01 10.38 -0.80
C LEU A 30 -7.17 9.10 0.05
N TRP A 31 -7.29 7.93 -0.57
CA TRP A 31 -7.21 6.64 0.16
C TRP A 31 -6.26 5.67 -0.55
N ILE A 32 -4.96 5.95 -0.40
CA ILE A 32 -3.93 4.92 -0.30
C ILE A 32 -3.28 5.15 1.06
N THR A 33 -3.37 4.18 1.94
CA THR A 33 -2.82 4.28 3.30
C THR A 33 -1.29 4.30 3.26
N LEU A 34 -0.73 5.49 3.09
CA LEU A 34 0.58 5.97 3.53
C LEU A 34 0.39 7.47 3.85
N PRO A 35 1.07 8.07 4.85
CA PRO A 35 1.08 9.52 4.97
C PRO A 35 1.86 10.03 3.76
N LEU A 36 1.15 10.67 2.83
CA LEU A 36 1.78 11.40 1.73
C LEU A 36 2.78 12.43 2.27
N SER A 37 2.61 12.88 3.52
CA SER A 37 3.50 13.76 4.26
C SER A 37 4.85 13.16 4.65
N LEU A 38 4.98 11.83 4.77
CA LEU A 38 6.27 11.16 5.03
C LEU A 38 7.00 10.77 3.73
N LEU A 39 6.30 10.80 2.59
CA LEU A 39 6.90 10.75 1.25
C LEU A 39 7.20 12.15 0.70
N SER A 40 6.78 13.22 1.39
CA SER A 40 6.88 14.61 0.91
C SER A 40 8.24 15.27 1.15
N GLU A 41 9.33 14.51 1.18
CA GLU A 41 10.68 15.09 1.05
C GLU A 41 10.98 15.56 -0.39
N SER A 42 10.03 15.38 -1.33
CA SER A 42 10.01 16.09 -2.61
C SER A 42 8.81 17.03 -2.69
N THR A 43 9.00 18.27 -2.23
CA THR A 43 8.16 19.44 -2.53
C THR A 43 8.18 19.84 -4.01
N ASP A 44 8.60 18.95 -4.91
CA ASP A 44 8.52 19.14 -6.37
C ASP A 44 7.22 18.52 -6.89
N SER A 45 6.31 19.34 -7.37
CA SER A 45 5.09 18.90 -8.09
C SER A 45 5.41 17.97 -9.27
N LEU A 46 6.57 18.16 -9.90
CA LEU A 46 7.15 17.29 -10.94
C LEU A 46 7.37 15.84 -10.46
N SER A 47 7.70 15.65 -9.18
CA SER A 47 7.93 14.31 -8.61
C SER A 47 6.66 13.48 -8.46
N VAL A 48 5.51 14.14 -8.25
CA VAL A 48 4.21 13.48 -8.09
C VAL A 48 3.68 12.99 -9.44
N GLU A 49 3.79 13.82 -10.48
CA GLU A 49 3.36 13.46 -11.84
C GLU A 49 4.19 12.29 -12.40
N VAL A 50 5.49 12.25 -12.11
CA VAL A 50 6.38 11.15 -12.53
C VAL A 50 6.02 9.86 -11.78
N GLN A 51 5.76 9.92 -10.48
CA GLN A 51 5.33 8.75 -9.71
C GLN A 51 3.99 8.19 -10.21
N GLU A 52 3.04 9.05 -10.57
CA GLU A 52 1.77 8.62 -11.15
C GLU A 52 1.99 7.89 -12.48
N LYS A 53 2.84 8.43 -13.38
CA LYS A 53 3.19 7.75 -14.63
C LYS A 53 3.80 6.37 -14.39
N ILE A 54 4.71 6.24 -13.43
CA ILE A 54 5.31 4.94 -13.06
C ILE A 54 4.24 3.97 -12.58
N TRP A 55 3.30 4.42 -11.75
CA TRP A 55 2.19 3.62 -11.26
C TRP A 55 1.26 3.17 -12.40
N GLN A 56 1.00 4.03 -13.38
CA GLN A 56 0.22 3.65 -14.57
C GLN A 56 0.89 2.51 -15.34
N GLU A 57 2.20 2.57 -15.54
CA GLU A 57 2.93 1.46 -16.19
C GLU A 57 2.86 0.15 -15.38
N ILE A 58 3.00 0.23 -14.05
CA ILE A 58 2.80 -0.92 -13.15
C ILE A 58 1.38 -1.48 -13.29
N TYR A 59 0.38 -0.61 -13.36
CA TYR A 59 -1.03 -0.98 -13.53
C TYR A 59 -1.33 -1.63 -14.89
N ASN A 60 -0.57 -1.24 -15.92
CA ASN A 60 -0.61 -1.81 -17.25
C ASN A 60 0.26 -3.07 -17.38
N LYS A 61 0.94 -3.48 -16.30
CA LYS A 61 1.87 -4.60 -16.26
C LYS A 61 3.10 -4.40 -17.15
N ASP A 62 3.37 -3.17 -17.58
CA ASP A 62 4.59 -2.80 -18.28
C ASP A 62 5.71 -2.50 -17.27
N PHE A 63 6.20 -3.57 -16.65
CA PHE A 63 7.26 -3.47 -15.65
C PHE A 63 8.63 -3.09 -16.25
N HIS A 64 8.80 -3.22 -17.56
CA HIS A 64 10.00 -2.78 -18.26
C HIS A 64 10.04 -1.25 -18.35
N SER A 65 8.94 -0.64 -18.80
CA SER A 65 8.79 0.82 -18.87
C SER A 65 8.81 1.45 -17.48
N SER A 66 8.08 0.87 -16.51
CA SER A 66 8.09 1.36 -15.13
C SER A 66 9.50 1.37 -14.54
N LYS A 67 10.27 0.29 -14.69
CA LYS A 67 11.67 0.21 -14.25
C LYS A 67 12.52 1.30 -14.88
N LYS A 68 12.40 1.49 -16.21
CA LYS A 68 13.20 2.49 -16.94
C LYS A 68 12.90 3.90 -16.45
N LEU A 69 11.62 4.24 -16.26
CA LEU A 69 11.20 5.55 -15.75
C LEU A 69 11.77 5.81 -14.34
N VAL A 70 11.69 4.83 -13.45
CA VAL A 70 12.25 4.96 -12.09
C VAL A 70 13.77 5.19 -12.13
N GLN A 71 14.50 4.44 -12.97
CA GLN A 71 15.96 4.59 -13.10
C GLN A 71 16.37 5.95 -13.67
N LEU A 72 15.60 6.47 -14.64
CA LEU A 72 15.81 7.82 -15.17
C LEU A 72 15.59 8.88 -14.09
N GLU A 73 14.57 8.73 -13.26
CA GLU A 73 14.28 9.69 -12.20
C GLU A 73 15.31 9.65 -11.06
N LEU A 74 15.77 8.45 -10.68
CA LEU A 74 16.88 8.29 -9.75
C LEU A 74 18.16 8.96 -10.27
N ALA A 75 18.47 8.81 -11.55
CA ALA A 75 19.63 9.45 -12.18
C ALA A 75 19.52 10.98 -12.23
N LYS A 76 18.33 11.51 -12.56
CA LYS A 76 18.08 12.96 -12.65
C LYS A 76 18.13 13.65 -11.29
N SER A 77 17.52 13.04 -10.28
CA SER A 77 17.42 13.65 -8.96
C SER A 77 18.78 13.75 -8.24
N GLY A 78 19.79 12.97 -8.65
CA GLY A 78 21.05 12.82 -7.93
C GLY A 78 20.89 12.20 -6.53
N LYS A 79 19.65 11.97 -6.09
CA LYS A 79 19.25 11.42 -4.81
C LYS A 79 19.01 9.93 -4.98
N ASN A 80 20.11 9.17 -5.02
CA ASN A 80 20.11 7.70 -5.10
C ASN A 80 19.44 6.98 -3.91
N GLU A 81 18.84 7.71 -2.97
CA GLU A 81 18.39 7.23 -1.66
C GLU A 81 16.94 7.59 -1.33
N THR A 82 16.12 7.91 -2.33
CA THR A 82 14.70 8.17 -2.10
C THR A 82 13.95 6.85 -1.94
N ILE A 83 13.48 6.55 -0.72
CA ILE A 83 12.62 5.37 -0.44
C ILE A 83 11.43 5.26 -1.41
N PRO A 84 10.70 6.35 -1.77
CA PRO A 84 9.58 6.25 -2.72
C PRO A 84 9.98 5.65 -4.08
N LEU A 85 11.01 6.18 -4.72
CA LEU A 85 11.46 5.69 -6.04
C LEU A 85 12.10 4.30 -5.92
N LEU A 86 12.86 4.04 -4.86
CA LEU A 86 13.42 2.70 -4.62
C LEU A 86 12.32 1.66 -4.43
N SER A 87 11.20 2.02 -3.78
CA SER A 87 10.05 1.13 -3.62
C SER A 87 9.40 0.80 -4.97
N LEU A 88 9.23 1.80 -5.84
CA LEU A 88 8.72 1.58 -7.20
C LEU A 88 9.68 0.75 -8.06
N LEU A 89 10.99 0.90 -7.85
CA LEU A 89 12.00 0.06 -8.49
C LEU A 89 11.89 -1.40 -8.00
N GLU A 90 11.73 -1.61 -6.70
CA GLU A 90 11.52 -2.94 -6.11
C GLU A 90 10.29 -3.62 -6.71
N ILE A 91 9.14 -2.93 -6.76
CA ILE A 91 7.90 -3.43 -7.35
C ILE A 91 8.11 -3.82 -8.82
N SER A 92 8.75 -2.95 -9.60
CA SER A 92 9.01 -3.19 -11.02
C SER A 92 9.92 -4.41 -11.22
N LEU A 93 10.95 -4.56 -10.40
CA LEU A 93 11.84 -5.73 -10.43
C LEU A 93 11.12 -7.02 -10.03
N ASN A 94 10.23 -6.97 -9.03
CA ASN A 94 9.38 -8.10 -8.65
C ASN A 94 8.44 -8.52 -9.79
N GLY A 95 7.83 -7.55 -10.49
CA GLY A 95 6.99 -7.80 -11.67
C GLY A 95 7.76 -8.45 -12.83
N LEU A 96 9.03 -8.10 -13.00
CA LEU A 96 9.96 -8.72 -13.96
C LEU A 96 10.58 -10.04 -13.48
N GLN A 97 10.16 -10.55 -12.33
CA GLN A 97 10.73 -11.75 -11.69
C GLN A 97 12.24 -11.64 -11.42
N ARG A 98 12.78 -10.43 -11.27
CA ARG A 98 14.19 -10.15 -10.95
C ARG A 98 14.40 -10.10 -9.42
N TYR A 99 14.00 -11.16 -8.74
CA TYR A 99 13.90 -11.20 -7.27
C TYR A 99 15.20 -10.89 -6.53
N LYS A 100 16.34 -11.35 -7.04
CA LYS A 100 17.65 -11.02 -6.44
C LYS A 100 17.88 -9.51 -6.40
N GLN A 101 17.64 -8.83 -7.52
CA GLN A 101 17.79 -7.38 -7.61
C GLN A 101 16.77 -6.66 -6.72
N ALA A 102 15.51 -7.13 -6.70
CA ALA A 102 14.49 -6.57 -5.81
C ALA A 102 14.91 -6.68 -4.33
N ASN A 103 15.51 -7.80 -3.93
CA ASN A 103 16.03 -8.00 -2.57
C ASN A 103 17.19 -7.06 -2.25
N ASP A 104 18.06 -6.77 -3.20
CA ASP A 104 19.15 -5.81 -3.00
C ASP A 104 18.61 -4.39 -2.83
N ILE A 105 17.59 -4.00 -3.60
CA ILE A 105 16.89 -2.72 -3.43
C ILE A 105 16.19 -2.66 -2.06
N ARG A 106 15.56 -3.75 -1.62
CA ARG A 106 14.94 -3.86 -0.29
C ARG A 106 15.93 -3.59 0.84
N LYS A 107 17.10 -4.23 0.80
CA LYS A 107 18.17 -4.01 1.77
C LYS A 107 18.61 -2.55 1.81
N LYS A 108 18.67 -1.91 0.63
CA LYS A 108 18.97 -0.48 0.53
C LYS A 108 17.89 0.39 1.18
N ILE A 109 16.60 0.12 0.91
CA ILE A 109 15.46 0.81 1.53
C ILE A 109 15.53 0.69 3.05
N LEU A 110 15.72 -0.53 3.56
CA LEU A 110 15.86 -0.80 5.00
C LEU A 110 17.02 -0.02 5.61
N SER A 111 18.20 -0.05 4.98
CA SER A 111 19.37 0.69 5.47
C SER A 111 19.14 2.21 5.53
N ILE A 112 18.48 2.77 4.50
CA ILE A 112 18.10 4.19 4.50
C ILE A 112 17.09 4.48 5.62
N TRP A 113 16.10 3.62 5.79
CA TRP A 113 15.10 3.78 6.84
C TRP A 113 15.70 3.72 8.24
N GLU A 114 16.55 2.72 8.50
CA GLU A 114 17.21 2.54 9.79
C GLU A 114 18.12 3.72 10.15
N SER A 115 18.84 4.25 9.16
CA SER A 115 19.79 5.35 9.38
C SER A 115 19.12 6.72 9.48
N LYS A 116 18.07 6.99 8.71
CA LYS A 116 17.48 8.33 8.59
C LYS A 116 16.17 8.53 9.34
N TYR A 117 15.32 7.50 9.42
CA TYR A 117 13.93 7.67 9.85
C TYR A 117 13.58 6.89 11.12
N LYS A 118 14.28 5.78 11.43
CA LYS A 118 13.96 4.93 12.59
C LYS A 118 13.93 5.69 13.91
N LYS A 119 14.88 6.59 14.14
CA LYS A 119 14.96 7.35 15.39
C LYS A 119 13.74 8.25 15.60
N SER A 120 13.40 9.08 14.61
CA SER A 120 12.23 9.96 14.71
C SER A 120 10.92 9.18 14.84
N PHE A 121 10.78 8.06 14.13
CA PHE A 121 9.60 7.19 14.25
C PHE A 121 9.40 6.65 15.66
N LEU A 122 10.48 6.25 16.34
CA LEU A 122 10.43 5.75 17.71
C LEU A 122 10.19 6.88 18.72
N GLU A 123 10.80 8.05 18.51
CA GLU A 123 10.68 9.20 19.42
C GLU A 123 9.32 9.88 19.36
N GLU A 124 8.75 10.04 18.16
CA GLU A 124 7.44 10.68 17.97
C GLU A 124 6.26 9.77 18.36
N ASN A 125 6.55 8.53 18.79
CA ASN A 125 5.55 7.49 19.03
C ASN A 125 4.54 7.44 17.87
N TYR A 126 5.04 7.65 16.63
CA TYR A 126 4.20 7.67 15.44
C TYR A 126 3.35 6.41 15.51
N PRO A 127 2.02 6.51 15.28
CA PRO A 127 1.19 5.33 15.26
C PRO A 127 1.83 4.36 14.28
N ILE A 128 2.38 3.27 14.83
CA ILE A 128 3.23 2.30 14.13
C ILE A 128 2.46 1.71 12.92
N ASN A 129 1.13 1.89 12.89
CA ASN A 129 0.21 1.77 11.75
C ASN A 129 0.70 2.35 10.41
N LEU A 130 1.54 3.38 10.43
CA LEU A 130 2.03 4.06 9.22
C LEU A 130 3.38 3.54 8.73
N ALA A 131 4.01 2.61 9.45
CA ALA A 131 5.32 2.06 9.15
C ALA A 131 5.25 0.88 8.16
N THR A 132 4.48 1.01 7.08
CA THR A 132 4.45 -0.02 6.02
C THR A 132 4.97 0.53 4.71
N TRP A 133 5.47 -0.35 3.83
CA TRP A 133 5.70 0.00 2.44
C TRP A 133 5.25 -1.10 1.50
N THR A 134 4.76 -0.70 0.33
CA THR A 134 4.30 -1.64 -0.70
C THR A 134 5.49 -2.28 -1.40
N ARG A 135 5.49 -3.62 -1.47
CA ARG A 135 6.61 -4.40 -2.02
C ARG A 135 6.24 -5.19 -3.26
N MET A 136 5.01 -5.68 -3.29
CA MET A 136 4.52 -6.53 -4.38
C MET A 136 3.16 -6.06 -4.82
N VAL A 137 2.96 -6.08 -6.14
CA VAL A 137 1.71 -5.72 -6.79
C VAL A 137 1.42 -6.78 -7.83
N VAL A 138 0.25 -7.41 -7.72
CA VAL A 138 -0.24 -8.39 -8.70
C VAL A 138 -1.50 -7.83 -9.34
N VAL A 139 -1.41 -7.57 -10.64
CA VAL A 139 -2.52 -7.04 -11.44
C VAL A 139 -3.18 -8.18 -12.21
N LYS A 140 -4.46 -8.39 -11.94
CA LYS A 140 -5.37 -9.30 -12.64
C LYS A 140 -6.45 -8.49 -13.38
N PRO A 141 -7.26 -9.11 -14.26
CA PRO A 141 -8.23 -8.37 -15.07
C PRO A 141 -9.18 -7.47 -14.25
N ASP A 142 -9.72 -8.00 -13.16
CA ASP A 142 -10.73 -7.38 -12.29
C ASP A 142 -10.22 -7.00 -10.89
N SER A 143 -9.02 -7.47 -10.53
CA SER A 143 -8.50 -7.36 -9.17
C SER A 143 -7.03 -6.91 -9.13
N LEU A 144 -6.67 -6.27 -8.02
CA LEU A 144 -5.33 -5.81 -7.71
C LEU A 144 -4.96 -6.27 -6.30
N LEU A 145 -3.98 -7.16 -6.19
CA LEU A 145 -3.46 -7.62 -4.91
C LEU A 145 -2.17 -6.87 -4.57
N ILE A 146 -2.18 -6.16 -3.45
CA ILE A 146 -1.03 -5.42 -2.93
C ILE A 146 -0.50 -6.14 -1.70
N GLY A 147 0.81 -6.43 -1.68
CA GLY A 147 1.55 -6.90 -0.52
C GLY A 147 2.45 -5.79 0.04
N ALA A 148 2.32 -5.53 1.33
CA ALA A 148 3.10 -4.52 2.05
C ALA A 148 3.81 -5.14 3.27
N GLU A 149 5.01 -4.65 3.54
CA GLU A 149 5.83 -5.06 4.69
C GLU A 149 5.88 -3.93 5.71
N TYR A 150 5.85 -4.30 6.98
CA TYR A 150 6.06 -3.36 8.07
C TYR A 150 7.56 -3.13 8.30
N PHE A 151 8.01 -1.88 8.28
CA PHE A 151 9.35 -1.47 8.73
C PHE A 151 9.59 -1.87 10.20
N ILE A 152 8.55 -1.78 11.03
CA ILE A 152 8.54 -2.24 12.42
C ILE A 152 7.32 -3.13 12.60
N PRO A 153 7.48 -4.41 13.01
CA PRO A 153 6.34 -5.28 13.25
C PRO A 153 5.32 -4.62 14.19
N TYR A 154 4.04 -4.64 13.80
CA TYR A 154 2.99 -3.88 14.49
C TYR A 154 2.16 -4.76 15.43
N PRO A 155 1.86 -4.37 16.68
CA PRO A 155 1.06 -5.20 17.59
C PRO A 155 -0.34 -5.50 17.03
N VAL A 156 -0.82 -6.73 17.15
CA VAL A 156 -2.14 -7.14 16.61
C VAL A 156 -3.29 -6.28 17.18
N ASN A 157 -3.21 -5.99 18.47
CA ASN A 157 -4.07 -5.10 19.27
C ASN A 157 -3.28 -4.76 20.55
N SER A 158 -3.53 -3.62 21.21
CA SER A 158 -2.96 -3.30 22.53
C SER A 158 -3.13 -4.41 23.57
N ASN A 159 -4.15 -5.25 23.42
CA ASN A 159 -4.55 -6.29 24.36
C ASN A 159 -4.21 -7.72 23.90
N LYS A 160 -3.59 -7.91 22.73
CA LYS A 160 -3.24 -9.25 22.19
C LYS A 160 -1.73 -9.34 21.95
N GLU A 161 -1.13 -10.44 22.40
CA GLU A 161 0.25 -10.77 22.05
C GLU A 161 0.36 -11.18 20.57
N GLY A 162 1.34 -10.62 19.87
CA GLY A 162 1.64 -10.91 18.46
C GLY A 162 1.98 -9.66 17.65
N PHE A 163 2.69 -9.82 16.53
CA PHE A 163 3.03 -8.71 15.62
C PHE A 163 2.62 -9.02 14.17
N TYR A 164 2.16 -8.02 13.43
CA TYR A 164 1.97 -8.01 11.99
C TYR A 164 3.30 -7.80 11.28
N TYR A 165 3.62 -8.70 10.37
CA TYR A 165 4.84 -8.65 9.56
C TYR A 165 4.53 -8.19 8.13
N HIS A 166 3.50 -8.79 7.53
CA HIS A 166 3.01 -8.43 6.20
C HIS A 166 1.52 -8.16 6.23
N LYS A 167 1.09 -7.23 5.38
CA LYS A 167 -0.31 -6.91 5.10
C LYS A 167 -0.56 -7.11 3.61
N PHE A 168 -1.65 -7.80 3.29
CA PHE A 168 -2.11 -7.93 1.92
C PHE A 168 -3.50 -7.33 1.80
N THR A 169 -3.74 -6.60 0.73
CA THR A 169 -5.05 -6.04 0.44
C THR A 169 -5.42 -6.33 -1.00
N LEU A 170 -6.56 -6.98 -1.17
CA LEU A 170 -7.18 -7.20 -2.48
C LEU A 170 -8.11 -6.06 -2.78
N TYR A 171 -7.91 -5.40 -3.91
CA TYR A 171 -8.76 -4.34 -4.41
C TYR A 171 -9.53 -4.81 -5.64
N ASN A 172 -10.75 -4.32 -5.78
CA ASN A 172 -11.41 -4.33 -7.09
C ASN A 172 -10.73 -3.28 -7.97
N ARG A 173 -10.25 -3.69 -9.14
CA ARG A 173 -9.43 -2.85 -10.03
C ARG A 173 -10.19 -1.61 -10.51
N PHE A 174 -11.45 -1.77 -10.86
CA PHE A 174 -12.27 -0.69 -11.44
C PHE A 174 -12.68 0.36 -10.41
N SER A 175 -13.22 -0.09 -9.27
CA SER A 175 -13.69 0.80 -8.20
C SER A 175 -12.57 1.30 -7.31
N LYS A 176 -11.38 0.69 -7.37
CA LYS A 176 -10.23 0.93 -6.48
C LYS A 176 -10.57 0.73 -5.00
N LYS A 177 -11.68 0.07 -4.68
CA LYS A 177 -12.09 -0.22 -3.30
C LYS A 177 -11.43 -1.50 -2.80
N PRO A 178 -10.94 -1.52 -1.54
CA PRO A 178 -10.49 -2.75 -0.93
C PRO A 178 -11.69 -3.70 -0.73
N THR A 179 -11.46 -4.97 -0.95
CA THR A 179 -12.48 -6.03 -0.92
C THR A 179 -12.16 -7.10 0.11
N ARG A 180 -10.88 -7.44 0.28
CA ARG A 180 -10.41 -8.43 1.26
C ARG A 180 -9.07 -7.99 1.85
N PHE A 181 -8.86 -8.33 3.12
CA PHE A 181 -7.65 -7.99 3.85
C PHE A 181 -7.02 -9.25 4.44
N PHE A 182 -5.71 -9.33 4.36
CA PHE A 182 -4.95 -10.43 4.95
C PHE A 182 -3.77 -9.89 5.74
N LYS A 183 -3.36 -10.66 6.74
CA LYS A 183 -2.23 -10.32 7.58
C LYS A 183 -1.45 -11.56 7.96
N LEU A 184 -0.13 -11.41 7.96
CA LEU A 184 0.79 -12.38 8.50
C LEU A 184 1.19 -11.96 9.90
N GLU A 185 0.99 -12.84 10.87
CA GLU A 185 1.38 -12.62 12.26
C GLU A 185 1.94 -13.89 12.90
N LYS A 186 2.60 -13.72 14.05
CA LYS A 186 2.86 -14.85 14.95
C LYS A 186 1.57 -15.24 15.66
N SER A 187 1.33 -16.55 15.77
CA SER A 187 0.22 -17.10 16.54
C SER A 187 0.28 -16.63 17.99
N SER A 188 -0.83 -16.10 18.50
CA SER A 188 -0.99 -15.80 19.92
C SER A 188 -1.04 -17.06 20.81
N VAL A 189 -1.34 -18.22 20.23
CA VAL A 189 -1.51 -19.49 20.96
C VAL A 189 -0.20 -20.25 21.08
N THR A 190 0.54 -20.41 19.97
CA THR A 190 1.80 -21.18 19.95
C THR A 190 3.05 -20.31 20.06
N LYS A 191 2.92 -18.97 19.92
CA LYS A 191 3.96 -17.92 19.99
C LYS A 191 5.16 -18.06 19.04
N GLN A 192 5.37 -19.22 18.45
CA GLN A 192 6.48 -19.51 17.54
C GLN A 192 6.06 -19.56 16.08
N GLU A 193 4.81 -19.92 15.79
CA GLU A 193 4.37 -20.17 14.42
C GLU A 193 3.86 -18.90 13.73
N TYR A 194 4.34 -18.68 12.51
CA TYR A 194 3.80 -17.69 11.59
C TYR A 194 2.53 -18.22 10.92
N ARG A 195 1.49 -17.39 10.90
CA ARG A 195 0.16 -17.74 10.41
C ARG A 195 -0.41 -16.59 9.61
N LEU A 196 -1.09 -16.94 8.51
CA LEU A 196 -1.80 -15.99 7.66
C LEU A 196 -3.28 -16.03 7.98
N TYR A 197 -3.84 -14.86 8.19
CA TYR A 197 -5.25 -14.66 8.50
C TYR A 197 -5.91 -13.78 7.45
N GLU A 198 -7.17 -14.07 7.17
CA GLU A 198 -8.09 -13.14 6.52
C GLU A 198 -8.83 -12.34 7.59
N ILE A 199 -8.99 -11.03 7.35
CA ILE A 199 -9.73 -10.11 8.21
C ILE A 199 -11.03 -9.73 7.50
N ASN A 200 -12.17 -9.94 8.15
CA ASN A 200 -13.46 -9.48 7.62
C ASN A 200 -13.71 -8.01 7.98
N SER A 201 -14.81 -7.44 7.46
CA SER A 201 -15.20 -6.04 7.70
C SER A 201 -15.51 -5.73 9.17
N GLU A 202 -15.80 -6.76 9.97
CA GLU A 202 -16.11 -6.64 11.40
C GLU A 202 -14.85 -6.76 12.27
N GLY A 203 -13.68 -6.98 11.65
CA GLY A 203 -12.40 -7.13 12.34
C GLY A 203 -12.16 -8.52 12.92
N GLU A 204 -12.98 -9.51 12.58
CA GLU A 204 -12.74 -10.90 12.93
C GLU A 204 -11.69 -11.53 12.02
N PHE A 205 -10.95 -12.49 12.56
CA PHE A 205 -9.82 -13.12 11.88
C PHE A 205 -10.09 -14.60 11.65
N LYS A 206 -9.95 -15.04 10.39
CA LYS A 206 -9.98 -16.46 10.03
C LYS A 206 -8.59 -16.90 9.60
N GLN A 207 -8.04 -17.92 10.24
CA GLN A 207 -6.78 -18.52 9.82
C GLN A 207 -6.97 -19.22 8.46
N ILE A 208 -6.08 -18.94 7.51
CA ILE A 208 -6.12 -19.55 6.17
C ILE A 208 -4.85 -20.34 5.86
N LYS A 209 -3.73 -20.09 6.56
CA LYS A 209 -2.48 -20.87 6.39
C LYS A 209 -1.58 -20.83 7.62
N VAL A 210 -0.79 -21.90 7.82
CA VAL A 210 0.26 -22.03 8.84
C VAL A 210 1.60 -22.24 8.15
N TYR A 211 2.62 -21.48 8.54
CA TYR A 211 3.98 -21.53 7.98
C TYR A 211 5.02 -22.15 8.94
N GLY A 212 4.64 -22.44 10.18
CA GLY A 212 5.58 -22.93 11.20
C GLY A 212 6.50 -21.80 11.69
N ASN A 213 7.71 -22.14 12.13
CA ASN A 213 8.57 -21.22 12.90
C ASN A 213 9.44 -20.28 12.04
N ILE A 214 9.30 -20.33 10.72
CA ILE A 214 10.07 -19.52 9.78
C ILE A 214 9.16 -18.45 9.20
N LEU A 215 9.60 -17.18 9.25
CA LEU A 215 8.89 -16.08 8.60
C LEU A 215 8.88 -16.35 7.08
N PRO A 216 7.71 -16.56 6.44
CA PRO A 216 7.66 -16.79 5.01
C PRO A 216 8.12 -15.55 4.23
N GLU A 217 8.62 -15.78 3.02
CA GLU A 217 8.83 -14.68 2.09
C GLU A 217 7.49 -14.18 1.55
N MET A 218 7.36 -12.86 1.39
CA MET A 218 6.14 -12.23 0.84
C MET A 218 5.70 -12.82 -0.51
N LYS A 219 6.64 -13.28 -1.33
CA LYS A 219 6.35 -13.93 -2.61
C LYS A 219 5.54 -15.21 -2.42
N ASP A 220 5.90 -16.02 -1.44
CA ASP A 220 5.22 -17.30 -1.18
C ASP A 220 3.79 -17.07 -0.68
N GLU A 221 3.60 -16.00 0.09
CA GLU A 221 2.28 -15.58 0.57
C GLU A 221 1.42 -15.02 -0.56
N ILE A 222 1.97 -14.17 -1.42
CA ILE A 222 1.27 -13.66 -2.61
C ILE A 222 0.83 -14.82 -3.50
N ASN A 223 1.72 -15.77 -3.80
CA ASN A 223 1.39 -16.92 -4.63
C ASN A 223 0.27 -17.75 -4.03
N PHE A 224 0.35 -18.04 -2.72
CA PHE A 224 -0.72 -18.72 -2.01
C PHE A 224 -2.04 -17.94 -2.07
N LEU A 225 -2.01 -16.62 -1.87
CA LEU A 225 -3.21 -15.78 -1.90
C LEU A 225 -3.84 -15.75 -3.28
N ILE A 226 -3.06 -15.72 -4.36
CA ILE A 226 -3.57 -15.81 -5.73
C ILE A 226 -4.37 -17.11 -5.91
N GLU A 227 -3.81 -18.24 -5.50
CA GLU A 227 -4.48 -19.56 -5.59
C GLU A 227 -5.72 -19.61 -4.70
N PHE A 228 -5.62 -19.16 -3.45
CA PHE A 228 -6.72 -19.15 -2.49
C PHE A 228 -7.90 -18.26 -2.93
N LEU A 229 -7.60 -17.14 -3.60
CA LEU A 229 -8.58 -16.21 -4.11
C LEU A 229 -9.16 -16.63 -5.47
N GLY A 230 -8.52 -17.56 -6.18
CA GLY A 230 -8.91 -17.98 -7.52
C GLY A 230 -8.72 -16.90 -8.59
N ILE A 231 -7.70 -16.05 -8.46
CA ILE A 231 -7.46 -14.88 -9.34
C ILE A 231 -6.26 -15.03 -10.26
#